data_AF-A0A3L7WX20-F1
#
_entry.id   AF-A0A3L7WX20-F1
#
_cell.length_a   1.000
_cell.length_b   1.000
_cell.length_c   1.000
_cell.angle_alpha   90.00
_cell.angle_beta   90.00
_cell.angle_gamma   90.00
#
_symmetry.space_group_name_H-M   'P 1'
#
loop_
_entity.id
_entity.type
_entity.pdbx_description
1 polymer ?
#
loop_
_entity_poly.entity_id
_entity_poly.type
_entity_poly.pdbx_seq_one_letter_code
_entity_poly.pdbx_strand_id
1 'polypeptide(L)'
;MTLFEWLLVGHLIGDWVFQNDWMARHKQNGFLNRAILVHCAVYTGVLCLVYFLPGATPRQLSTALLFAAFVYLSHWLIDATGLASRWMRLFRQTDAPFIRIAVDQILHVVVLALLVEFVL
;
A
#
# COMPACT_ATOMS: atom_id res chain seq x y z
N MET A 1 -19.63 0.63 7.20
CA MET A 1 -18.56 0.51 6.21
C MET A 1 -18.06 -0.92 6.21
N THR A 2 -17.76 -1.48 5.04
CA THR A 2 -17.11 -2.80 4.90
C THR A 2 -15.65 -2.71 5.32
N LEU A 3 -15.00 -3.87 5.52
CA LEU A 3 -13.56 -3.90 5.83
C LEU A 3 -12.74 -3.25 4.70
N PHE A 4 -13.09 -3.54 3.44
CA PHE A 4 -12.44 -2.93 2.28
C PHE A 4 -12.56 -1.40 2.30
N GLU A 5 -13.74 -0.86 2.59
CA GLU A 5 -13.95 0.59 2.65
C GLU A 5 -13.09 1.24 3.74
N TRP A 6 -12.96 0.61 4.91
CA TRP A 6 -12.05 1.08 5.96
C TRP A 6 -10.60 1.06 5.48
N LEU A 7 -10.14 -0.06 4.93
CA LEU A 7 -8.77 -0.18 4.44
C LEU A 7 -8.46 0.77 3.27
N LEU A 8 -9.43 1.08 2.42
CA LEU A 8 -9.30 2.10 1.36
C LEU A 8 -9.06 3.49 1.96
N VAL A 9 -9.80 3.88 3.00
CA VAL A 9 -9.54 5.13 3.72
C VAL A 9 -8.16 5.08 4.38
N GLY A 10 -7.81 3.96 5.01
CA GLY A 10 -6.48 3.74 5.60
C GLY A 10 -5.34 3.87 4.59
N HIS A 11 -5.53 3.37 3.36
CA HIS A 11 -4.57 3.49 2.26
C HIS A 11 -4.30 4.95 1.90
N LEU A 12 -5.35 5.74 1.66
CA LEU A 12 -5.20 7.16 1.33
C LEU A 12 -4.51 7.94 2.47
N ILE A 13 -4.83 7.61 3.72
CA ILE A 13 -4.17 8.21 4.88
C ILE A 13 -2.69 7.80 4.94
N GLY A 14 -2.39 6.51 4.84
CA GLY A 14 -1.02 6.00 4.95
C GLY A 14 -0.11 6.51 3.83
N ASP A 15 -0.61 6.49 2.59
CA ASP A 15 0.21 6.75 1.41
C ASP A 15 0.28 8.23 1.02
N TRP A 16 -0.73 9.04 1.34
CA TRP A 16 -0.73 10.48 1.00
C TRP A 16 -0.60 11.39 2.21
N VAL A 17 -1.22 11.08 3.34
CA VAL A 17 -1.16 11.96 4.53
C VAL A 17 0.14 11.73 5.32
N PHE A 18 0.54 10.48 5.50
CA PHE A 18 1.74 10.13 6.29
C PHE A 18 3.01 9.95 5.45
N GLN A 19 2.93 9.94 4.13
CA GLN A 19 4.10 9.97 3.26
C GLN A 19 4.63 11.39 3.12
N ASN A 20 5.87 11.61 3.55
CA ASN A 20 6.55 12.90 3.39
C ASN A 20 7.41 12.96 2.10
N ASP A 21 7.94 14.14 1.80
CA ASP A 21 8.75 14.41 0.61
C ASP A 21 9.99 13.49 0.50
N TRP A 22 10.67 13.22 1.62
CA TRP A 22 11.83 12.33 1.63
C TRP A 22 11.45 10.91 1.23
N MET A 23 10.36 10.37 1.78
CA MET A 23 9.84 9.05 1.39
C MET A 23 9.51 9.02 -0.10
N ALA A 24 8.70 9.97 -0.57
CA ALA A 24 8.23 10.00 -1.94
C ALA A 24 9.37 10.08 -2.97
N ARG A 25 10.39 10.92 -2.72
CA ARG A 25 11.52 11.12 -3.66
C ARG A 25 12.52 9.97 -3.67
N HIS A 26 12.68 9.25 -2.56
CA HIS A 26 13.78 8.30 -2.40
C HIS A 26 13.34 6.84 -2.32
N LYS A 27 12.04 6.54 -2.18
CA LYS A 27 11.54 5.14 -2.06
C LYS A 27 11.95 4.24 -3.23
N GLN A 28 12.21 4.82 -4.41
CA GLN A 28 12.61 4.08 -5.61
C GLN A 28 14.13 4.00 -5.83
N ASN A 29 14.96 4.54 -4.94
CA ASN A 29 16.43 4.60 -5.10
C ASN A 29 17.14 3.27 -4.71
N GLY A 30 16.49 2.14 -4.94
CA GLY A 30 16.99 0.81 -4.64
C GLY A 30 16.05 -0.01 -3.76
N PHE A 31 16.14 -1.34 -3.83
CA PHE A 31 15.12 -2.22 -3.25
C PHE A 31 15.04 -2.21 -1.72
N LEU A 32 16.15 -1.97 -1.01
CA LEU A 32 16.20 -2.05 0.47
C LEU A 32 16.73 -0.75 1.10
N ASN A 33 16.43 0.40 0.49
CA ASN A 33 16.86 1.68 1.02
C ASN A 33 15.98 2.14 2.21
N ARG A 34 16.48 3.08 3.03
CA ARG A 34 15.77 3.54 4.24
C ARG A 34 14.40 4.16 3.95
N ALA A 35 14.27 4.90 2.85
CA ALA A 35 13.02 5.59 2.53
C ALA A 35 11.89 4.60 2.26
N ILE A 36 12.14 3.54 1.48
CA ILE A 36 11.11 2.53 1.22
C ILE A 36 10.77 1.71 2.47
N LEU A 37 11.77 1.32 3.26
CA LEU A 37 11.53 0.52 4.46
C LEU A 37 10.70 1.27 5.51
N VAL A 38 11.02 2.56 5.71
CA VAL A 38 10.27 3.44 6.62
C VAL A 38 8.87 3.72 6.08
N HIS A 39 8.75 4.01 4.78
CA HIS A 39 7.45 4.26 4.15
C HIS A 39 6.51 3.05 4.29
N CYS A 40 6.99 1.84 3.95
CA CYS A 40 6.21 0.62 4.09
C CYS A 40 5.83 0.35 5.56
N ALA A 41 6.72 0.64 6.51
CA ALA A 41 6.44 0.47 7.94
C ALA A 41 5.35 1.44 8.43
N VAL A 42 5.43 2.72 8.04
CA VAL A 42 4.42 3.74 8.37
C VAL A 42 3.07 3.36 7.75
N TYR A 43 3.05 3.03 6.46
CA TYR A 43 1.85 2.60 5.75
C TYR A 43 1.22 1.38 6.43
N THR A 44 2.01 0.32 6.68
CA THR A 44 1.53 -0.90 7.35
C THR A 44 0.99 -0.59 8.76
N GLY A 45 1.65 0.30 9.51
CA GLY A 45 1.18 0.75 10.82
C GLY A 45 -0.21 1.39 10.76
N VAL A 46 -0.42 2.31 9.81
CA VAL A 46 -1.73 2.95 9.58
C VAL A 46 -2.79 1.90 9.22
N LEU A 47 -2.48 0.98 8.30
CA LEU A 47 -3.40 -0.06 7.85
C LEU A 47 -3.74 -1.04 8.98
N CYS A 48 -2.78 -1.39 9.84
CA CYS A 48 -3.04 -2.21 11.03
C CYS A 48 -3.96 -1.50 12.02
N LEU A 49 -3.77 -0.20 12.27
CA LEU A 49 -4.67 0.56 13.15
C LEU A 49 -6.10 0.59 12.59
N VAL A 50 -6.23 0.82 11.29
CA VAL A 50 -7.53 0.83 10.59
C VAL A 50 -8.17 -0.56 10.55
N TYR A 51 -7.38 -1.62 10.40
CA TYR A 51 -7.84 -3.00 10.40
C TYR A 51 -8.58 -3.38 11.70
N PHE A 52 -8.09 -2.88 12.85
CA PHE A 52 -8.71 -3.13 14.16
C PHE A 52 -9.73 -2.07 14.59
N LEU A 53 -9.84 -0.95 13.88
CA LEU A 53 -10.70 0.18 14.24
C LEU A 53 -12.18 -0.17 14.41
N PRO A 54 -12.80 -1.02 13.55
CA PRO A 54 -14.21 -1.40 13.71
C PRO A 54 -14.50 -2.29 14.93
N GLY A 55 -13.45 -2.70 15.65
CA GLY A 55 -13.49 -3.64 16.77
C GLY A 55 -12.73 -4.92 16.42
N ALA A 56 -11.76 -5.29 17.26
CA ALA A 56 -10.94 -6.48 17.04
C ALA A 56 -11.75 -7.77 17.26
N THR A 57 -11.87 -8.58 16.22
CA THR A 57 -12.44 -9.93 16.28
C THR A 57 -11.36 -10.99 16.50
N PRO A 58 -11.69 -12.18 17.02
CA PRO A 58 -10.72 -13.28 17.15
C PRO A 58 -10.04 -13.66 15.82
N ARG A 59 -10.78 -13.61 14.71
CA ARG A 59 -10.25 -13.85 13.35
C ARG A 59 -9.24 -12.78 12.94
N GLN A 60 -9.50 -11.51 13.26
CA GLN A 60 -8.56 -10.44 12.94
C GLN A 60 -7.27 -10.55 13.76
N LEU A 61 -7.36 -10.95 15.02
CA LEU A 61 -6.19 -11.20 15.86
C LEU A 61 -5.35 -12.37 15.32
N SER A 62 -5.98 -13.47 14.90
CA SER A 62 -5.26 -14.62 14.35
C SER A 62 -4.63 -14.34 12.98
N THR A 63 -5.21 -13.42 12.19
CA THR A 63 -4.71 -13.03 10.88
C THR A 63 -3.82 -11.78 10.89
N ALA A 64 -3.61 -11.14 12.04
CA ALA A 64 -2.93 -9.86 12.18
C ALA A 64 -1.51 -9.84 11.56
N LEU A 65 -0.71 -10.86 11.85
CA LEU A 65 0.65 -10.98 11.33
C LEU A 65 0.66 -11.24 9.82
N LEU A 66 -0.28 -12.06 9.34
CA LEU A 66 -0.43 -12.34 7.91
C LEU A 66 -0.84 -11.07 7.15
N PHE A 67 -1.81 -10.33 7.69
CA PHE A 67 -2.25 -9.04 7.18
C PHE A 67 -1.08 -8.06 7.09
N ALA A 68 -0.36 -7.84 8.20
CA ALA A 68 0.76 -6.91 8.26
C ALA A 68 1.87 -7.30 7.27
N ALA A 69 2.23 -8.59 7.21
CA ALA A 69 3.25 -9.08 6.29
C ALA A 69 2.81 -8.90 4.82
N PHE A 70 1.57 -9.25 4.48
CA PHE A 70 1.06 -9.14 3.12
C PHE A 70 1.01 -7.68 2.66
N VAL A 71 0.47 -6.78 3.50
CA VAL A 71 0.43 -5.34 3.22
C VAL A 71 1.83 -4.77 3.05
N TYR A 72 2.75 -5.07 3.98
CA TYR A 72 4.12 -4.57 3.90
C TYR A 72 4.83 -5.03 2.63
N LEU A 73 4.78 -6.33 2.33
CA LEU A 73 5.50 -6.92 1.20
C LEU A 73 4.92 -6.50 -0.15
N SER A 74 3.59 -6.41 -0.26
CA SER A 74 2.93 -5.95 -1.49
C SER A 74 3.20 -4.47 -1.76
N HIS A 75 3.09 -3.62 -0.74
CA HIS A 75 3.41 -2.18 -0.85
C HIS A 75 4.86 -1.97 -1.26
N TRP A 76 5.78 -2.68 -0.59
CA TRP A 76 7.19 -2.70 -0.95
C TRP A 76 7.42 -3.14 -2.39
N LEU A 77 6.77 -4.23 -2.83
CA LEU A 77 6.94 -4.75 -4.19
C LEU A 77 6.52 -3.72 -5.24
N ILE A 78 5.38 -3.06 -5.06
CA ILE A 78 4.87 -2.06 -6.01
C ILE A 78 5.83 -0.86 -6.07
N ASP A 79 6.17 -0.31 -4.90
CA ASP A 79 6.93 0.95 -4.81
C ASP A 79 8.41 0.76 -5.12
N ALA A 80 9.07 -0.22 -4.49
CA ALA A 80 10.50 -0.44 -4.62
C ALA A 80 10.91 -0.83 -6.05
N THR A 81 10.02 -1.52 -6.77
CA THR A 81 10.28 -1.91 -8.16
C THR A 81 9.87 -0.85 -9.18
N GLY A 82 9.09 0.16 -8.76
CA GLY A 82 8.46 1.11 -9.66
C GLY A 82 7.48 0.42 -10.61
N LEU A 83 6.66 -0.48 -10.08
CA LEU A 83 5.77 -1.33 -10.87
C LEU A 83 4.80 -0.51 -11.72
N ALA A 84 4.26 0.59 -11.19
CA ALA A 84 3.40 1.50 -11.93
C ALA A 84 4.07 2.02 -13.21
N SER A 85 5.31 2.51 -13.10
CA SER A 85 6.09 2.98 -14.26
C SER A 85 6.39 1.87 -15.27
N ARG A 86 6.64 0.64 -14.80
CA ARG A 86 6.84 -0.53 -15.68
C ARG A 86 5.56 -0.90 -16.42
N TRP A 87 4.43 -0.90 -15.72
CA TRP A 87 3.11 -1.16 -16.28
C TRP A 87 2.74 -0.12 -17.34
N MET A 88 2.91 1.17 -17.02
CA MET A 88 2.66 2.26 -17.97
C MET A 88 3.47 2.11 -19.26
N ARG A 89 4.75 1.71 -19.16
CA ARG A 89 5.59 1.42 -20.34
C ARG A 89 5.08 0.22 -21.14
N LEU A 90 4.67 -0.85 -20.47
CA LEU A 90 4.13 -2.05 -21.12
C LEU A 90 2.87 -1.72 -21.94
N PHE A 91 1.97 -0.93 -21.37
CA PHE A 91 0.70 -0.54 -22.00
C PHE A 91 0.80 0.76 -22.84
N ARG A 92 1.99 1.35 -22.96
CA ARG A 92 2.24 2.61 -23.68
C ARG A 92 1.32 3.75 -23.24
N GLN A 93 1.09 3.86 -21.93
CA GLN A 93 0.31 4.94 -21.33
C GLN A 93 1.08 6.26 -21.36
N THR A 94 0.37 7.39 -21.28
CA THR A 94 0.98 8.72 -21.17
C THR A 94 1.83 8.83 -19.91
N ASP A 95 2.97 9.53 -19.97
CA ASP A 95 3.86 9.74 -18.83
C ASP A 95 3.45 10.95 -17.95
N ALA A 96 2.20 11.39 -18.07
CA ALA A 96 1.67 12.47 -17.25
C ALA A 96 1.76 12.08 -15.75
N PRO A 97 2.30 12.97 -14.87
CA PRO A 97 2.50 12.65 -13.45
C PRO A 97 1.26 12.14 -12.74
N PHE A 98 0.09 12.73 -13.03
CA PHE A 98 -1.18 12.30 -12.46
C PHE A 98 -1.55 10.85 -12.84
N ILE A 99 -1.29 10.45 -14.09
CA ILE A 99 -1.59 9.07 -14.53
C ILE A 99 -0.65 8.08 -13.84
N ARG A 100 0.62 8.45 -13.64
CA ARG A 100 1.55 7.63 -12.86
C ARG A 100 1.07 7.43 -11.43
N ILE A 101 0.64 8.50 -10.77
CA ILE A 101 0.06 8.43 -9.43
C ILE A 101 -1.20 7.56 -9.44
N ALA A 102 -2.12 7.77 -10.39
CA ALA A 102 -3.36 7.00 -10.46
C ALA A 102 -3.11 5.50 -10.65
N VAL A 103 -2.21 5.11 -11.55
CA VAL A 103 -1.85 3.69 -11.77
C VAL A 103 -1.23 3.10 -10.50
N ASP A 104 -0.32 3.82 -9.86
CA ASP A 104 0.31 3.43 -8.60
C ASP A 104 -0.72 3.16 -7.50
N GLN A 105 -1.62 4.11 -7.24
CA GLN A 105 -2.67 3.95 -6.23
C GLN A 105 -3.63 2.80 -6.56
N ILE A 106 -4.02 2.64 -7.82
CA ILE A 106 -4.93 1.56 -8.23
C ILE A 106 -4.29 0.19 -7.98
N LEU A 107 -3.00 0.02 -8.22
CA LEU A 107 -2.30 -1.23 -7.91
C LEU A 107 -2.37 -1.56 -6.42
N HIS A 108 -2.17 -0.58 -5.54
CA HIS A 108 -2.29 -0.74 -4.09
C HIS A 108 -3.73 -1.07 -3.66
N VAL A 109 -4.74 -0.40 -4.24
CA VAL A 109 -6.16 -0.69 -3.95
C VAL A 109 -6.56 -2.08 -4.42
N VAL A 110 -6.07 -2.55 -5.57
CA VAL A 110 -6.31 -3.92 -6.05
C VAL A 110 -5.75 -4.95 -5.07
N VAL A 111 -4.55 -4.72 -4.53
CA VAL A 111 -3.96 -5.58 -3.49
C VAL A 111 -4.87 -5.66 -2.26
N LEU A 112 -5.42 -4.53 -1.80
CA LEU A 112 -6.34 -4.53 -0.65
C LEU A 112 -7.64 -5.28 -0.94
N ALA A 113 -8.20 -5.14 -2.14
CA ALA A 113 -9.39 -5.88 -2.55
C ALA A 113 -9.13 -7.39 -2.55
N LEU A 114 -8.01 -7.83 -3.13
CA LEU A 114 -7.61 -9.24 -3.16
C LEU A 114 -7.34 -9.80 -1.75
N LEU A 115 -6.71 -9.02 -0.88
CA LEU A 115 -6.44 -9.40 0.50
C LEU A 115 -7.74 -9.63 1.27
N VAL A 116 -8.69 -8.69 1.17
CA VAL A 116 -9.99 -8.80 1.86
C VAL A 116 -10.81 -9.98 1.34
N GLU A 117 -10.84 -10.20 0.04
CA GLU A 117 -11.70 -11.23 -0.56
C GLU A 117 -11.15 -12.65 -0.38
N PHE A 118 -9.83 -12.83 -0.50
CA PHE A 118 -9.24 -14.18 -0.60
C PHE A 118 -8.40 -14.61 0.61
N VAL A 119 -8.00 -13.67 1.47
CA VAL A 119 -7.08 -13.97 2.60
C VAL A 119 -7.75 -13.74 3.96
N LEU A 120 -8.56 -12.69 4.09
CA LEU A 120 -9.13 -12.27 5.37
C LEU A 120 -10.54 -12.79 5.65
#